data_AF-A0A8K0IGZ0-F1
#
_entry.id   AF-A0A8K0IGZ0-F1
#
_cell.length_a   1.000
_cell.length_b   1.000
_cell.length_c   1.000
_cell.angle_alpha   90.00
_cell.angle_beta   90.00
_cell.angle_gamma   90.00
#
_symmetry.space_group_name_H-M   'P 1'
#
loop_
_entity.id
_entity.type
_entity.pdbx_description
1 polymer ?
#
loop_
_entity_poly.entity_id
_entity_poly.type
_entity_poly.pdbx_seq_one_letter_code
_entity_poly.pdbx_strand_id
1 'polypeptide(L)'
;MFKAQPSVKNTVVLVEALHAVASHAHKINSDNDLRSKIQELGSMTQTQDLRLLRFENESYEICLALLQDIVLEGLLNRDVEVEAYFVDPCREILQVYLHTAKSGQLFEVSSGCQPRAAHWLIPVGSAKRRKLAAQAPLVAATLQAICGLGDSSFEKNLAKFFPLLASLIGCEHGSSEEKVALSDMLGTWVGPVLLQSC
;
A
#
# COMPACT_ATOMS: atom_id res chain seq x y z
N MET A 1 15.70 -28.50 0.03
CA MET A 1 15.10 -28.44 1.38
C MET A 1 13.59 -28.47 1.19
N PHE A 2 12.87 -29.40 1.82
CA PHE A 2 11.41 -29.41 1.81
C PHE A 2 10.93 -28.19 2.61
N LYS A 3 10.36 -27.18 1.95
CA LYS A 3 9.62 -26.11 2.62
C LYS A 3 8.34 -26.78 3.12
N ALA A 4 8.23 -27.04 4.42
CA ALA A 4 6.97 -27.51 5.00
C ALA A 4 5.96 -26.38 4.81
N GLN A 5 5.13 -26.47 3.78
CA GLN A 5 4.16 -25.42 3.50
C GLN A 5 3.02 -25.53 4.52
N PRO A 6 2.69 -24.45 5.23
CA PRO A 6 1.53 -24.42 6.11
C PRO A 6 0.27 -24.71 5.27
N SER A 7 -0.67 -25.46 5.83
CA SER A 7 -1.99 -25.62 5.20
C SER A 7 -2.59 -24.24 4.93
N VAL A 8 -3.31 -24.09 3.82
CA VAL A 8 -4.03 -22.85 3.43
C VAL A 8 -4.75 -22.20 4.60
N LYS A 9 -5.42 -22.99 5.44
CA LYS A 9 -6.12 -22.50 6.63
C LYS A 9 -5.18 -21.86 7.65
N ASN A 10 -4.02 -22.46 7.88
CA ASN A 10 -3.00 -21.90 8.77
C ASN A 10 -2.38 -20.64 8.17
N THR A 11 -2.17 -20.61 6.85
CA THR A 11 -1.65 -19.43 6.16
C THR A 11 -2.63 -18.26 6.24
N VAL A 12 -3.93 -18.50 6.05
CA VAL A 12 -4.97 -17.47 6.23
C VAL A 12 -4.97 -16.93 7.66
N VAL A 13 -4.96 -17.79 8.68
CA VAL A 13 -4.89 -17.35 10.09
C VAL A 13 -3.62 -16.53 10.37
N LEU A 14 -2.47 -16.92 9.80
CA LEU A 14 -1.23 -16.16 9.93
C LEU A 14 -1.32 -14.80 9.23
N VAL A 15 -1.90 -14.74 8.03
CA VAL A 15 -2.14 -13.50 7.30
C VAL A 15 -3.06 -12.57 8.09
N GLU A 16 -4.17 -13.07 8.62
CA GLU A 16 -5.09 -12.27 9.45
C GLU A 16 -4.40 -11.70 10.69
N ALA A 17 -3.62 -12.54 11.39
CA ALA A 17 -2.91 -12.10 12.58
C ALA A 17 -1.85 -11.02 12.26
N LEU A 18 -1.07 -11.23 11.19
CA LEU A 18 -0.05 -10.27 10.77
C LEU A 18 -0.68 -8.98 10.21
N HIS A 19 -1.78 -9.08 9.48
CA HIS A 19 -2.54 -7.94 8.99
C HIS A 19 -3.09 -7.12 10.14
N ALA A 20 -3.66 -7.77 11.16
CA ALA A 20 -4.09 -7.10 12.37
C ALA A 20 -2.93 -6.36 13.04
N VAL A 21 -1.75 -6.99 13.18
CA VAL A 21 -0.54 -6.35 13.73
C VAL A 21 -0.14 -5.12 12.90
N ALA A 22 -0.09 -5.27 11.57
CA ALA A 22 0.28 -4.19 10.65
C ALA A 22 -0.72 -3.01 10.71
N SER A 23 -2.03 -3.30 10.74
CA SER A 23 -3.08 -2.28 10.84
C SER A 23 -3.05 -1.56 12.20
N HIS A 24 -2.77 -2.27 13.30
CA HIS A 24 -2.59 -1.63 14.61
C HIS A 24 -1.33 -0.76 14.65
N ALA A 25 -0.21 -1.23 14.10
CA ALA A 25 1.00 -0.43 13.97
C ALA A 25 0.76 0.83 13.14
N HIS A 26 0.02 0.69 12.03
CA HIS A 26 -0.38 1.82 11.18
C HIS A 26 -1.23 2.86 11.92
N LYS A 27 -2.22 2.43 12.70
CA LYS A 27 -3.06 3.32 13.51
C LYS A 27 -2.22 4.12 14.50
N ILE A 28 -1.30 3.48 15.20
CA ILE A 28 -0.37 4.17 16.11
C ILE A 28 0.52 5.14 15.33
N ASN A 29 1.05 4.73 14.15
CA ASN A 29 1.89 5.57 13.31
C ASN A 29 1.17 6.76 12.66
N SER A 30 -0.16 6.78 12.70
CA SER A 30 -1.00 7.82 12.11
C SER A 30 -1.66 8.73 13.15
N ASP A 31 -1.64 8.34 14.44
CA ASP A 31 -2.13 9.13 15.56
C ASP A 31 -1.01 10.05 16.09
N ASN A 32 -1.04 11.32 15.70
CA ASN A 32 -0.03 12.29 16.12
C ASN A 32 -0.05 12.58 17.64
N ASP A 33 -1.22 12.50 18.27
CA ASP A 33 -1.39 12.76 19.71
C ASP A 33 -0.86 11.58 20.54
N LEU A 34 -1.09 10.37 20.08
CA LEU A 34 -0.50 9.19 20.69
C LEU A 34 1.02 9.17 20.47
N ARG A 35 1.47 9.53 19.27
CA ARG A 35 2.91 9.61 18.95
C ARG A 35 3.64 10.65 19.77
N SER A 36 3.06 11.83 20.00
CA SER A 36 3.67 12.85 20.86
C SER A 36 3.82 12.34 22.29
N LYS A 37 2.77 11.72 22.86
CA LYS A 37 2.83 11.09 24.19
C LYS A 37 3.84 9.96 24.29
N ILE A 38 3.95 9.09 23.28
CA ILE A 38 4.97 8.03 23.25
C ILE A 38 6.38 8.63 23.21
N GLN A 39 6.58 9.69 22.43
CA GLN A 39 7.87 10.40 22.38
C GLN A 39 8.22 11.10 23.70
N GLU A 40 7.22 11.62 24.41
CA GLU A 40 7.39 12.21 25.75
C GLU A 40 7.77 11.17 26.80
N LEU A 41 7.26 9.94 26.69
CA LEU A 41 7.55 8.83 27.61
C LEU A 41 8.88 8.10 27.28
N GLY A 42 9.37 8.22 26.05
CA GLY A 42 10.61 7.60 25.59
C GLY A 42 11.86 8.48 25.79
N SER A 43 13.05 7.88 25.77
CA SER A 43 14.27 8.67 25.58
C SER A 43 14.23 9.25 24.16
N MET A 44 14.13 10.59 24.06
CA MET A 44 14.06 11.41 22.84
C MET A 44 14.94 10.87 21.70
N THR A 45 14.44 9.93 20.90
CA THR A 45 15.21 9.33 19.81
C THR A 45 14.33 9.13 18.59
N GLN A 46 14.68 9.79 17.48
CA GLN A 46 14.16 9.52 16.13
C GLN A 46 14.17 8.02 15.77
N THR A 47 15.00 7.24 16.45
CA THR A 47 15.12 5.80 16.31
C THR A 47 13.83 5.03 16.66
N GLN A 48 13.03 5.47 17.64
CA GLN A 48 11.78 4.78 17.98
C GLN A 48 10.72 4.96 16.88
N ASP A 49 10.64 6.16 16.31
CA ASP A 49 9.75 6.48 15.20
C ASP A 49 10.07 5.64 13.95
N LEU A 50 11.37 5.56 13.61
CA LEU A 50 11.85 4.71 12.52
C LEU A 50 11.59 3.21 12.76
N ARG A 51 11.67 2.74 14.02
CA ARG A 51 11.43 1.33 14.36
C ARG A 51 9.96 0.94 14.22
N LEU A 52 9.04 1.81 14.64
CA LEU A 52 7.61 1.51 14.55
C LEU A 52 7.11 1.55 13.10
N LEU A 53 7.62 2.49 12.30
CA LEU A 53 7.35 2.52 10.86
C LEU A 53 7.92 1.30 10.15
N ARG A 54 9.14 0.89 10.49
CA ARG A 54 9.76 -0.32 9.95
C ARG A 54 8.95 -1.56 10.32
N PHE A 55 8.49 -1.67 11.57
CA PHE A 55 7.67 -2.79 12.02
C PHE A 55 6.34 -2.88 11.27
N GLU A 56 5.66 -1.75 11.03
CA GLU A 56 4.46 -1.69 10.18
C GLU A 56 4.75 -2.25 8.78
N ASN A 57 5.81 -1.74 8.13
CA ASN A 57 6.15 -2.13 6.76
C ASN A 57 6.54 -3.61 6.67
N GLU A 58 7.42 -4.10 7.55
CA GLU A 58 7.83 -5.51 7.59
C GLU A 58 6.64 -6.44 7.83
N SER A 59 5.69 -6.04 8.67
CA SER A 59 4.49 -6.83 8.93
C SER A 59 3.63 -6.96 7.66
N TYR A 60 3.42 -5.87 6.92
CA TYR A 60 2.71 -5.91 5.63
C TYR A 60 3.49 -6.66 4.55
N GLU A 61 4.82 -6.54 4.49
CA GLU A 61 5.64 -7.29 3.55
C GLU A 61 5.53 -8.80 3.79
N ILE A 62 5.55 -9.25 5.05
CA ILE A 62 5.35 -10.66 5.40
C ILE A 62 3.92 -11.09 5.03
N CYS A 63 2.89 -10.27 5.27
CA CYS A 63 1.52 -10.56 4.83
C CYS A 63 1.47 -10.80 3.31
N LEU A 64 2.03 -9.89 2.53
CA LEU A 64 2.04 -9.99 1.06
C LEU A 64 2.81 -11.22 0.59
N ALA A 65 3.95 -11.54 1.20
CA ALA A 65 4.72 -12.73 0.84
C ALA A 65 3.93 -14.03 1.09
N LEU A 66 3.22 -14.13 2.21
CA LEU A 66 2.35 -15.29 2.50
C LEU A 66 1.17 -15.37 1.53
N LEU A 67 0.56 -14.22 1.22
CA LEU A 67 -0.53 -14.11 0.26
C LEU A 67 -0.11 -14.50 -1.16
N GLN A 68 1.09 -14.11 -1.59
CA GLN A 68 1.67 -14.50 -2.88
C GLN A 68 1.95 -16.02 -2.96
N ASP A 69 2.39 -16.67 -1.87
CA ASP A 69 2.55 -18.13 -1.80
C ASP A 69 1.20 -18.83 -2.08
N ILE A 70 0.10 -18.32 -1.48
CA ILE A 70 -1.27 -18.83 -1.71
C ILE A 70 -1.70 -18.64 -3.18
N VAL A 71 -1.38 -17.50 -3.79
CA VAL A 71 -1.70 -17.22 -5.21
C VAL A 71 -0.97 -18.19 -6.12
N LEU A 72 0.33 -18.40 -5.90
CA LEU A 72 1.16 -19.28 -6.72
C LEU A 72 0.70 -20.75 -6.65
N GLU A 73 0.17 -21.18 -5.51
CA GLU A 73 -0.43 -22.51 -5.33
C GLU A 73 -1.79 -22.67 -6.04
N GLY A 74 -2.28 -21.63 -6.72
CA GLY A 74 -3.53 -21.66 -7.49
C GLY A 74 -4.78 -21.81 -6.62
N LEU A 75 -4.69 -21.44 -5.34
CA LEU A 75 -5.75 -21.63 -4.36
C LEU A 75 -6.81 -20.52 -4.42
N LEU A 76 -6.45 -19.33 -4.90
CA LEU A 76 -7.38 -18.20 -5.05
C LEU A 76 -8.54 -18.48 -6.01
N ASN A 77 -8.33 -19.32 -7.03
CA ASN A 77 -9.37 -19.62 -8.02
C ASN A 77 -10.45 -20.59 -7.51
N ARG A 78 -10.26 -21.18 -6.31
CA ARG A 78 -11.18 -22.16 -5.75
C ARG A 78 -12.16 -21.58 -4.73
N ASP A 79 -11.85 -20.43 -4.13
CA ASP A 79 -12.63 -19.91 -3.01
C ASP A 79 -12.64 -18.36 -3.00
N VAL A 80 -13.86 -17.80 -3.10
CA VAL A 80 -14.10 -16.35 -3.14
C VAL A 80 -13.72 -15.69 -1.82
N GLU A 81 -13.82 -16.41 -0.69
CA GLU A 81 -13.41 -15.88 0.62
C GLU A 81 -11.88 -15.70 0.66
N VAL A 82 -11.13 -16.66 0.11
CA VAL A 82 -9.65 -16.61 0.03
C VAL A 82 -9.18 -15.44 -0.84
N GLU A 83 -9.91 -15.13 -1.92
CA GLU A 83 -9.63 -13.97 -2.78
C GLU A 83 -9.78 -12.64 -2.03
N ALA A 84 -10.77 -12.50 -1.15
CA ALA A 84 -10.96 -11.29 -0.36
C ALA A 84 -9.78 -11.04 0.60
N TYR A 85 -9.25 -12.10 1.23
CA TYR A 85 -8.06 -12.01 2.09
C TYR A 85 -6.81 -11.54 1.35
N PHE A 86 -6.76 -11.65 0.02
CA PHE A 86 -5.70 -11.06 -0.80
C PHE A 86 -6.00 -9.61 -1.19
N VAL A 87 -7.21 -9.37 -1.72
CA VAL A 87 -7.59 -8.10 -2.34
C VAL A 87 -7.68 -6.98 -1.30
N ASP A 88 -8.27 -7.24 -0.14
CA ASP A 88 -8.56 -6.21 0.85
C ASP A 88 -7.27 -5.63 1.50
N PRO A 89 -6.28 -6.46 1.91
CA PRO A 89 -4.98 -5.94 2.37
C PRO A 89 -4.23 -5.15 1.30
N CYS A 90 -4.19 -5.62 0.06
CA CYS A 90 -3.55 -4.88 -1.04
C CYS A 90 -4.20 -3.51 -1.24
N ARG A 91 -5.54 -3.46 -1.20
CA ARG A 91 -6.31 -2.22 -1.30
C ARG A 91 -6.01 -1.27 -0.14
N GLU A 92 -5.97 -1.78 1.09
CA GLU A 92 -5.66 -0.99 2.30
C GLU A 92 -4.26 -0.37 2.23
N ILE A 93 -3.24 -1.14 1.86
CA ILE A 93 -1.85 -0.65 1.75
C ILE A 93 -1.78 0.54 0.76
N LEU A 94 -2.39 0.40 -0.43
CA LEU A 94 -2.42 1.47 -1.41
C LEU A 94 -3.19 2.70 -0.89
N GLN A 95 -4.29 2.51 -0.16
CA GLN A 95 -5.05 3.60 0.44
C GLN A 95 -4.26 4.37 1.50
N VAL A 96 -3.58 3.63 2.38
CA VAL A 96 -2.70 4.17 3.41
C VAL A 96 -1.58 5.02 2.80
N TYR A 97 -0.95 4.51 1.75
CA TYR A 97 0.09 5.22 1.03
C TYR A 97 -0.44 6.53 0.43
N LEU A 98 -1.56 6.43 -0.31
CA LEU A 98 -2.20 7.59 -0.94
C LEU A 98 -2.66 8.64 0.06
N HIS A 99 -3.20 8.24 1.20
CA HIS A 99 -3.57 9.16 2.27
C HIS A 99 -2.34 9.92 2.78
N THR A 100 -1.24 9.18 3.03
CA THR A 100 0.03 9.77 3.43
C THR A 100 0.54 10.71 2.36
N ALA A 101 0.41 10.40 1.07
CA ALA A 101 0.84 11.25 -0.04
C ALA A 101 -0.03 12.53 -0.17
N LYS A 102 -1.36 12.41 -0.13
CA LYS A 102 -2.33 13.49 -0.39
C LYS A 102 -2.55 14.47 0.77
N SER A 103 -2.26 14.08 2.01
CA SER A 103 -2.48 14.91 3.22
C SER A 103 -1.78 16.30 3.24
N GLY A 104 -0.98 16.65 2.22
CA GLY A 104 -0.39 17.99 2.05
C GLY A 104 -1.20 18.97 1.19
N GLN A 105 -2.28 18.52 0.54
CA GLN A 105 -3.16 19.38 -0.27
C GLN A 105 -4.29 20.04 0.52
N LEU A 106 -4.48 19.66 1.79
CA LEU A 106 -5.60 20.11 2.61
C LEU A 106 -5.19 21.32 3.48
N PHE A 107 -4.83 22.43 2.84
CA PHE A 107 -4.87 23.74 3.49
C PHE A 107 -6.18 24.44 3.09
N GLU A 108 -7.04 24.60 4.11
CA GLU A 108 -8.22 25.47 4.24
C GLU A 108 -8.88 26.03 2.97
N VAL A 109 -10.06 25.48 2.64
CA VAL A 109 -11.13 26.30 2.06
C VAL A 109 -11.87 26.96 3.23
N SER A 110 -11.40 28.13 3.64
CA SER A 110 -12.20 29.03 4.49
C SER A 110 -12.45 30.34 3.75
N SER A 111 -13.75 30.59 3.54
CA SER A 111 -14.39 31.80 3.01
C SER A 111 -14.14 32.19 1.54
N GLY A 112 -15.17 31.95 0.72
CA GLY A 112 -15.83 33.03 -0.03
C GLY A 112 -14.98 33.92 -0.92
N CYS A 113 -14.13 33.37 -1.77
CA CYS A 113 -13.71 34.01 -3.03
C CYS A 113 -13.01 32.95 -3.86
N GLN A 114 -13.39 32.78 -5.14
CA GLN A 114 -12.63 31.88 -6.02
C GLN A 114 -11.17 32.29 -6.07
N PRO A 115 -10.23 31.35 -5.89
CA PRO A 115 -8.90 31.53 -6.42
C PRO A 115 -8.66 30.47 -7.49
N ARG A 116 -8.32 30.91 -8.70
CA ARG A 116 -7.43 30.12 -9.57
C ARG A 116 -6.18 29.81 -8.74
N ALA A 117 -6.17 28.67 -8.06
CA ALA A 117 -5.07 28.27 -7.20
C ALA A 117 -3.86 27.99 -8.10
N ALA A 118 -2.94 28.94 -8.14
CA ALA A 118 -1.60 28.69 -8.62
C ALA A 118 -1.04 27.49 -7.85
N HIS A 119 -0.63 26.46 -8.58
CA HIS A 119 -0.07 25.18 -8.11
C HIS A 119 1.29 25.39 -7.40
N TRP A 120 1.33 26.18 -6.33
CA TRP A 120 2.52 26.33 -5.53
C TRP A 120 2.81 24.98 -4.87
N LEU A 121 3.84 24.33 -5.39
CA LEU A 121 4.42 23.09 -4.89
C LEU A 121 4.98 23.34 -3.48
N ILE A 122 4.14 23.24 -2.46
CA ILE A 122 4.61 23.27 -1.07
C ILE A 122 5.44 21.99 -0.88
N PRO A 123 6.75 22.10 -0.59
CA PRO A 123 7.57 20.92 -0.39
C PRO A 123 7.00 20.09 0.76
N VAL A 124 6.71 18.82 0.48
CA VAL A 124 6.30 17.88 1.53
C VAL A 124 7.36 17.88 2.65
N GLY A 125 6.91 18.06 3.89
CA GLY A 125 7.77 18.06 5.06
C GLY A 125 8.72 16.87 5.08
N SER A 126 9.97 17.07 5.52
CA SER A 126 11.04 16.06 5.45
C SER A 126 10.70 14.73 6.15
N ALA A 127 9.85 14.77 7.20
CA ALA A 127 9.35 13.56 7.85
C ALA A 127 8.39 12.75 6.96
N LYS A 128 7.50 13.42 6.23
CA LYS A 128 6.54 12.78 5.33
C LYS A 128 7.22 12.23 4.07
N ARG A 129 8.21 12.94 3.51
CA ARG A 129 9.03 12.38 2.42
C ARG A 129 9.77 11.12 2.84
N ARG A 130 10.32 11.09 4.06
CA ARG A 130 10.96 9.88 4.62
C ARG A 130 9.95 8.75 4.82
N LYS A 131 8.74 9.03 5.31
CA LYS A 131 7.67 8.03 5.45
C LYS A 131 7.26 7.43 4.11
N LEU A 132 7.01 8.28 3.10
CA LEU A 132 6.68 7.85 1.74
C LEU A 132 7.79 7.04 1.09
N ALA A 133 9.05 7.46 1.25
CA ALA A 133 10.20 6.71 0.74
C ALA A 133 10.34 5.35 1.42
N ALA A 134 10.12 5.27 2.73
CA ALA A 134 10.17 4.01 3.47
C ALA A 134 9.03 3.05 3.10
N GLN A 135 7.86 3.57 2.71
CA GLN A 135 6.71 2.77 2.28
C GLN A 135 6.75 2.38 0.78
N ALA A 136 7.63 2.97 -0.01
CA ALA A 136 7.68 2.74 -1.45
C ALA A 136 7.95 1.26 -1.85
N PRO A 137 8.87 0.53 -1.19
CA PRO A 137 9.08 -0.89 -1.50
C PRO A 137 7.82 -1.72 -1.26
N LEU A 138 7.10 -1.44 -0.18
CA LEU A 138 5.85 -2.12 0.16
C LEU A 138 4.77 -1.86 -0.91
N VAL A 139 4.66 -0.62 -1.40
CA VAL A 139 3.72 -0.30 -2.49
C VAL A 139 4.12 -1.00 -3.78
N ALA A 140 5.40 -0.99 -4.13
CA ALA A 140 5.89 -1.71 -5.31
C ALA A 140 5.59 -3.21 -5.23
N ALA A 141 5.85 -3.84 -4.08
CA ALA A 141 5.51 -5.24 -3.82
C ALA A 141 4.00 -5.51 -3.91
N THR A 142 3.18 -4.57 -3.43
CA THR A 142 1.71 -4.65 -3.54
C THR A 142 1.25 -4.60 -4.99
N LEU A 143 1.79 -3.68 -5.79
CA LEU A 143 1.47 -3.57 -7.22
C LEU A 143 1.89 -4.85 -7.96
N GLN A 144 3.08 -5.38 -7.67
CA GLN A 144 3.54 -6.67 -8.21
C GLN A 144 2.62 -7.84 -7.79
N ALA A 145 2.17 -7.86 -6.53
CA ALA A 145 1.23 -8.86 -6.05
C ALA A 145 -0.09 -8.82 -6.85
N ILE A 146 -0.64 -7.62 -7.05
CA ILE A 146 -1.86 -7.40 -7.85
C ILE A 146 -1.65 -7.88 -9.29
N CYS A 147 -0.48 -7.63 -9.89
CA CYS A 147 -0.13 -8.17 -11.21
C CYS A 147 -0.02 -9.70 -11.26
N GLY A 148 0.22 -10.34 -10.12
CA GLY A 148 0.24 -11.80 -10.02
C GLY A 148 -1.15 -12.44 -9.98
N LEU A 149 -2.22 -11.64 -9.88
CA LEU A 149 -3.58 -12.15 -10.00
C LEU A 149 -3.84 -12.63 -11.43
N GLY A 150 -4.53 -13.76 -11.58
CA GLY A 150 -5.00 -14.20 -12.89
C GLY A 150 -6.05 -13.26 -13.47
N ASP A 151 -6.15 -13.20 -14.80
CA ASP A 151 -6.99 -12.25 -15.55
C ASP A 151 -8.42 -12.12 -15.01
N SER A 152 -9.10 -13.25 -14.77
CA SER A 152 -10.48 -13.26 -14.26
C SER A 152 -10.62 -12.65 -12.86
N SER A 153 -9.66 -12.90 -11.97
CA SER A 153 -9.66 -12.39 -10.61
C SER A 153 -9.29 -10.91 -10.59
N PHE A 154 -8.37 -10.50 -11.46
CA PHE A 154 -8.04 -9.09 -11.63
C PHE A 154 -9.22 -8.29 -12.18
N GLU A 155 -9.85 -8.75 -13.27
CA GLU A 155 -11.02 -8.11 -13.89
C GLU A 155 -12.17 -7.93 -12.89
N LYS A 156 -12.47 -8.96 -12.11
CA LYS A 156 -13.50 -8.93 -11.05
C LYS A 156 -13.23 -7.86 -9.99
N ASN A 157 -11.97 -7.59 -9.68
CA ASN A 157 -11.58 -6.61 -8.66
C ASN A 157 -11.10 -5.28 -9.24
N LEU A 158 -11.14 -5.09 -10.56
CA LEU A 158 -10.64 -3.90 -11.24
C LEU A 158 -11.32 -2.62 -10.71
N ALA A 159 -12.64 -2.68 -10.46
CA ALA A 159 -13.38 -1.54 -9.90
C ALA A 159 -12.87 -1.10 -8.51
N LYS A 160 -12.28 -2.02 -7.73
CA LYS A 160 -11.68 -1.71 -6.42
C LYS A 160 -10.28 -1.10 -6.56
N PHE A 161 -9.48 -1.59 -7.51
CA PHE A 161 -8.09 -1.15 -7.69
C PHE A 161 -7.95 0.10 -8.55
N PHE A 162 -8.75 0.23 -9.61
CA PHE A 162 -8.60 1.30 -10.60
C PHE A 162 -8.59 2.72 -10.00
N PRO A 163 -9.49 3.09 -9.04
CA PRO A 163 -9.43 4.43 -8.43
C PRO A 163 -8.13 4.69 -7.66
N LEU A 164 -7.53 3.64 -7.09
CA LEU A 164 -6.27 3.72 -6.35
C LEU A 164 -5.10 3.86 -7.32
N LEU A 165 -5.06 3.05 -8.38
CA LEU A 165 -4.04 3.15 -9.43
C LEU A 165 -4.05 4.53 -10.08
N ALA A 166 -5.23 5.03 -10.46
CA ALA A 166 -5.38 6.38 -11.01
C ALA A 166 -4.89 7.46 -10.03
N SER A 167 -5.13 7.27 -8.73
CA SER A 167 -4.62 8.16 -7.69
C SER A 167 -3.10 8.10 -7.53
N LEU A 168 -2.47 6.94 -7.72
CA LEU A 168 -1.01 6.77 -7.66
C LEU A 168 -0.34 7.48 -8.85
N ILE A 169 -0.93 7.38 -10.05
CA ILE A 169 -0.45 8.13 -11.23
C ILE A 169 -0.44 9.64 -10.95
N GLY A 170 -1.47 10.14 -10.27
CA GLY A 170 -1.58 11.55 -9.86
C GLY A 170 -0.69 11.95 -8.68
N CYS A 171 0.07 11.04 -8.06
CA CYS A 171 0.92 11.38 -6.92
C CYS A 171 2.20 12.09 -7.36
N GLU A 172 2.23 13.42 -7.17
CA GLU A 172 3.40 14.25 -7.46
C GLU A 172 4.65 13.81 -6.66
N HIS A 173 4.45 13.36 -5.41
CA HIS A 173 5.51 13.04 -4.46
C HIS A 173 5.77 11.53 -4.31
N GLY A 174 5.31 10.72 -5.27
CA GLY A 174 5.59 9.28 -5.31
C GLY A 174 7.09 8.98 -5.48
N SER A 175 7.52 7.85 -4.95
CA SER A 175 8.91 7.37 -5.09
C SER A 175 9.21 6.95 -6.54
N SER A 176 10.49 6.94 -6.93
CA SER A 176 10.89 6.40 -8.24
C SER A 176 10.53 4.91 -8.37
N GLU A 177 10.66 4.15 -7.29
CA GLU A 177 10.38 2.72 -7.26
C GLU A 177 8.89 2.42 -7.46
N GLU A 178 8.02 3.16 -6.77
CA GLU A 178 6.56 3.11 -6.97
C GLU A 178 6.19 3.42 -8.42
N LYS A 179 6.76 4.49 -8.99
CA LYS A 179 6.47 4.91 -10.37
C LYS A 179 6.92 3.87 -11.40
N VAL A 180 8.08 3.24 -11.19
CA VAL A 180 8.55 2.13 -12.04
C VAL A 180 7.60 0.93 -11.92
N ALA A 181 7.27 0.50 -10.70
CA ALA A 181 6.35 -0.63 -10.50
C ALA A 181 4.97 -0.37 -11.12
N LEU A 182 4.45 0.86 -11.02
CA LEU A 182 3.19 1.26 -11.64
C LEU A 182 3.29 1.27 -13.17
N SER A 183 4.40 1.75 -13.72
CA SER A 183 4.66 1.72 -15.16
C SER A 183 4.74 0.29 -15.68
N ASP A 184 5.45 -0.59 -14.98
CA ASP A 184 5.59 -2.01 -15.34
C ASP A 184 4.23 -2.69 -15.30
N MET A 185 3.45 -2.47 -14.23
CA MET A 185 2.06 -2.95 -14.12
C MET A 185 1.22 -2.51 -15.31
N LEU A 186 1.17 -1.20 -15.61
CA LEU A 186 0.40 -0.70 -16.74
C LEU A 186 0.90 -1.27 -18.08
N GLY A 187 2.21 -1.44 -18.24
CA GLY A 187 2.82 -2.06 -19.41
C GLY A 187 2.41 -3.51 -19.60
N THR A 188 2.35 -4.30 -18.52
CA THR A 188 1.92 -5.70 -18.55
C THR A 188 0.43 -5.86 -18.85
N TRP A 189 -0.42 -4.97 -18.34
CA TRP A 189 -1.87 -5.12 -18.43
C TRP A 189 -2.52 -4.33 -19.57
N VAL A 190 -2.14 -3.07 -19.75
CA VAL A 190 -2.71 -2.19 -20.78
C VAL A 190 -1.95 -2.35 -22.11
N GLY A 191 -0.64 -2.60 -22.04
CA GLY A 191 0.22 -2.78 -23.22
C GLY A 191 -0.31 -3.83 -24.20
N PRO A 192 -0.60 -5.08 -23.76
CA PRO A 192 -1.12 -6.12 -24.65
C PRO A 192 -2.46 -5.77 -25.28
N VAL A 193 -3.37 -5.13 -24.54
CA VAL A 193 -4.69 -4.73 -25.05
C VAL A 193 -4.56 -3.68 -26.15
N LEU A 194 -3.68 -2.69 -25.97
CA LEU A 194 -3.41 -1.65 -26.98
C LEU A 194 -2.70 -2.22 -28.22
N LEU A 195 -1.80 -3.20 -28.03
CA LEU A 195 -1.06 -3.84 -29.12
C LEU A 195 -1.92 -4.84 -29.91
N GLN A 196 -2.95 -5.44 -29.31
CA GLN A 196 -3.91 -6.32 -30.00
C GLN A 196 -5.02 -5.55 -30.73
N SER A 197 -5.18 -4.25 -30.45
CA SER A 197 -6.20 -3.38 -31.06
C SER A 197 -5.69 -2.62 -32.30
N CYS A 198 -4.42 -2.83 -32.68
CA CYS A 198 -3.78 -2.27 -33.87
C CYS A 198 -3.57 -3.36 -34.92
#